data_AF-A0A327WX13-F1
#
_entry.id   AF-A0A327WX13-F1
#
_cell.length_a   1.000
_cell.length_b   1.000
_cell.length_c   1.000
_cell.angle_alpha   90.00
_cell.angle_beta   90.00
_cell.angle_gamma   90.00
#
_symmetry.space_group_name_H-M   'P 1'
#
loop_
_entity.id
_entity.type
_entity.pdbx_description
1 polymer ?
#
loop_
_entity_poly.entity_id
_entity_poly.type
_entity_poly.pdbx_seq_one_letter_code
_entity_poly.pdbx_strand_id
1 'polypeptide(L)'
;MAIHYHSGQPSQSTQYALARQITNQGTGKQSAKIDKTGRRIIGTLWMVSIVAIGALLSPTEANAADQYELRASLKIDDQTVASPRDTIRDGSESYVIVQGDEQSVRITYSVQSAGNNLLNARFLIEQDNGDGWRSIMQPAVQAEIGQTASVVYEAAADSDEPNVEFQYQFQRVD
;
A
#
# COMPACT_ATOMS: atom_id res chain seq x y z
N MET A 1 -28.94 9.85 27.74
CA MET A 1 -29.31 8.64 26.97
C MET A 1 -28.00 8.03 26.50
N ALA A 2 -27.55 6.95 27.13
CA ALA A 2 -26.20 6.40 26.93
C ALA A 2 -26.30 5.21 25.98
N ILE A 3 -25.56 5.26 24.87
CA ILE A 3 -25.45 4.13 23.93
C ILE A 3 -24.10 3.46 24.21
N HIS A 4 -24.17 2.26 24.78
CA HIS A 4 -23.04 1.33 24.87
C HIS A 4 -22.82 0.70 23.50
N TYR A 5 -21.60 0.81 22.96
CA TYR A 5 -21.16 -0.02 21.84
C TYR A 5 -20.30 -1.18 22.37
N HIS A 6 -20.78 -2.38 22.07
CA HIS A 6 -20.17 -3.66 22.43
C HIS A 6 -18.89 -3.90 21.60
N SER A 7 -17.86 -4.38 22.28
CA SER A 7 -16.61 -4.90 21.71
C SER A 7 -16.86 -6.16 20.87
N GLY A 8 -16.57 -6.09 19.56
CA GLY A 8 -16.46 -7.25 18.69
C GLY A 8 -15.02 -7.72 18.57
N GLN A 9 -14.69 -8.87 19.17
CA GLN A 9 -13.43 -9.60 18.95
C GLN A 9 -13.54 -10.56 17.75
N PRO A 10 -12.39 -10.98 17.17
CA PRO A 10 -12.27 -11.31 15.75
C PRO A 10 -12.59 -12.78 15.40
N SER A 11 -13.16 -13.01 14.22
CA SER A 11 -13.29 -14.35 13.64
C SER A 11 -12.03 -14.75 12.87
N GLN A 12 -11.47 -15.90 13.24
CA GLN A 12 -10.39 -16.60 12.53
C GLN A 12 -10.82 -17.08 11.13
N SER A 13 -9.80 -17.42 10.32
CA SER A 13 -9.77 -18.06 8.98
C SER A 13 -9.36 -17.04 7.89
N THR A 14 -8.38 -17.26 7.01
CA THR A 14 -7.80 -18.50 6.47
C THR A 14 -6.37 -18.20 5.99
N GLN A 15 -5.42 -19.11 6.24
CA GLN A 15 -4.09 -19.07 5.64
C GLN A 15 -4.20 -19.28 4.12
N TYR A 16 -3.74 -18.31 3.32
CA TYR A 16 -3.41 -18.53 1.91
C TYR A 16 -2.01 -17.99 1.62
N ALA A 17 -1.04 -18.89 1.67
CA ALA A 17 0.26 -18.69 1.07
C ALA A 17 0.15 -18.91 -0.44
N LEU A 18 0.35 -17.88 -1.25
CA LEU A 18 0.73 -18.03 -2.67
C LEU A 18 1.71 -16.93 -3.06
N ALA A 19 2.99 -17.23 -2.90
CA ALA A 19 4.07 -16.52 -3.56
C ALA A 19 3.99 -16.77 -5.08
N ARG A 20 3.91 -15.71 -5.88
CA ARG A 20 4.27 -15.76 -7.30
C ARG A 20 5.16 -14.58 -7.63
N GLN A 21 6.46 -14.78 -7.46
CA GLN A 21 7.46 -13.92 -8.08
C GLN A 21 8.02 -14.68 -9.30
N ILE A 22 7.62 -14.26 -10.50
CA ILE A 22 8.26 -14.70 -11.73
C ILE A 22 9.42 -13.73 -11.96
N THR A 23 10.64 -14.15 -11.68
CA THR A 23 11.85 -13.43 -12.08
C THR A 23 12.48 -14.15 -13.26
N ASN A 24 12.37 -13.57 -14.45
CA ASN A 24 13.09 -14.00 -15.64
C ASN A 24 14.55 -13.55 -15.54
N GLN A 25 15.48 -14.47 -15.29
CA GLN A 25 16.90 -14.24 -15.55
C GLN A 25 17.44 -15.37 -16.44
N GLY A 26 17.48 -15.09 -17.75
CA GLY A 26 18.07 -15.99 -18.74
C GLY A 26 19.59 -15.81 -18.80
N THR A 27 20.35 -16.89 -18.57
CA THR A 27 21.76 -16.98 -18.99
C THR A 27 21.83 -17.91 -20.21
N GLY A 28 22.02 -17.33 -21.40
CA GLY A 28 22.08 -18.07 -22.65
C GLY A 28 23.38 -18.86 -22.80
N LYS A 29 23.30 -20.17 -23.08
CA LYS A 29 24.43 -20.95 -23.64
C LYS A 29 24.29 -21.01 -25.15
N GLN A 30 25.24 -20.42 -25.88
CA GLN A 30 25.34 -20.54 -27.33
C GLN A 30 25.86 -21.93 -27.70
N SER A 31 25.11 -22.69 -28.50
CA SER A 31 25.62 -23.89 -29.17
C SER A 31 25.66 -23.63 -30.66
N ALA A 32 26.85 -23.67 -31.25
CA ALA A 32 27.03 -23.59 -32.69
C ALA A 32 26.84 -24.97 -33.32
N LYS A 33 25.92 -25.10 -34.27
CA LYS A 33 25.90 -26.22 -35.23
C LYS A 33 26.17 -25.67 -36.63
N ILE A 34 26.88 -26.47 -37.42
CA ILE A 34 27.22 -26.20 -38.82
C ILE A 34 26.27 -27.04 -39.67
N ASP A 35 25.55 -26.41 -40.59
CA ASP A 35 24.69 -27.11 -41.55
C ASP A 35 25.53 -27.73 -42.69
N LYS A 36 24.97 -28.68 -43.45
CA LYS A 36 25.62 -29.48 -44.52
C LYS A 36 26.18 -28.67 -45.70
N THR A 37 26.03 -27.34 -45.68
CA THR A 37 26.64 -26.39 -46.63
C THR A 37 27.80 -25.58 -46.03
N GLY A 38 28.20 -25.86 -44.78
CA GLY A 38 29.33 -25.18 -44.11
C GLY A 38 28.99 -23.82 -43.48
N ARG A 39 27.72 -23.36 -43.54
CA ARG A 39 27.27 -22.14 -42.85
C ARG A 39 26.87 -22.45 -41.40
N ARG A 40 27.36 -21.63 -40.47
CA ARG A 40 26.93 -21.64 -39.05
C ARG A 40 25.54 -21.04 -38.94
N ILE A 41 24.58 -21.82 -38.42
CA ILE A 41 23.26 -21.31 -38.04
C ILE A 41 23.25 -21.21 -36.52
N ILE A 42 23.11 -19.99 -36.00
CA ILE A 42 22.97 -19.73 -34.56
C ILE A 42 21.48 -19.86 -34.24
N GLY A 43 21.06 -21.05 -33.83
CA GLY A 43 19.72 -21.29 -33.29
C GLY A 43 19.76 -21.21 -31.77
N THR A 44 19.19 -20.17 -31.18
CA THR A 44 19.05 -20.04 -29.72
C THR A 44 17.91 -20.95 -29.26
N LEU A 45 18.26 -22.08 -28.63
CA LEU A 45 17.30 -22.96 -27.97
C LEU A 45 17.29 -22.62 -26.47
N TRP A 46 16.19 -22.06 -25.96
CA TRP A 46 16.03 -21.79 -24.53
C TRP A 46 15.61 -23.06 -23.80
N MET A 47 16.52 -23.60 -23.00
CA MET A 47 16.25 -24.73 -22.09
C MET A 47 15.91 -24.13 -20.71
N VAL A 48 14.69 -24.35 -20.23
CA VAL A 48 14.26 -23.91 -18.89
C VAL A 48 14.71 -24.96 -17.87
N SER A 49 15.73 -24.64 -17.07
CA SER A 49 16.11 -25.43 -15.90
C SER A 49 15.45 -24.84 -14.66
N ILE A 50 14.55 -25.60 -14.03
CA ILE A 50 13.97 -25.27 -12.73
C ILE A 50 14.98 -25.69 -11.67
N VAL A 51 15.58 -24.74 -10.95
CA VAL A 51 16.33 -25.00 -9.72
C VAL A 51 15.48 -24.51 -8.56
N ALA A 52 14.95 -25.43 -7.77
CA ALA A 52 14.35 -25.12 -6.48
C ALA A 52 15.48 -24.85 -5.47
N ILE A 53 15.86 -23.59 -5.30
CA ILE A 53 16.71 -23.18 -4.18
C ILE A 53 15.78 -22.92 -2.99
N GLY A 54 15.68 -23.91 -2.12
CA GLY A 54 15.17 -23.73 -0.77
C GLY A 54 16.14 -22.86 0.02
N ALA A 55 15.91 -21.55 0.02
CA ALA A 55 16.41 -20.70 1.07
C ALA A 55 15.48 -20.88 2.27
N LEU A 56 16.04 -21.40 3.38
CA LEU A 56 15.50 -21.13 4.70
C LEU A 56 15.57 -19.61 4.91
N LEU A 57 14.55 -18.91 4.43
CA LEU A 57 14.14 -17.67 5.06
C LEU A 57 13.55 -18.14 6.39
N SER A 58 14.35 -18.03 7.46
CA SER A 58 13.77 -17.99 8.80
C SER A 58 12.55 -17.08 8.69
N PRO A 59 11.34 -17.53 9.07
CA PRO A 59 10.26 -16.58 9.22
C PRO A 59 10.82 -15.53 10.18
N THR A 60 11.03 -14.31 9.70
CA THR A 60 11.02 -13.15 10.58
C THR A 60 9.74 -13.38 11.36
N GLU A 61 9.88 -13.65 12.66
CA GLU A 61 8.72 -13.83 13.52
C GLU A 61 7.79 -12.70 13.12
N ALA A 62 6.54 -13.03 12.78
CA ALA A 62 5.50 -12.04 12.78
C ALA A 62 5.51 -11.50 14.21
N ASN A 63 6.35 -10.49 14.46
CA ASN A 63 6.50 -9.80 15.72
C ASN A 63 5.08 -9.49 16.14
N ALA A 64 4.74 -9.70 17.41
CA ALA A 64 3.43 -9.38 17.97
C ALA A 64 2.90 -8.12 17.27
N ALA A 65 1.90 -8.27 16.39
CA ALA A 65 1.83 -7.36 15.23
C ALA A 65 1.89 -5.90 15.66
N ASP A 66 2.94 -5.24 15.18
CA ASP A 66 3.20 -3.85 15.50
C ASP A 66 1.95 -3.03 15.24
N GLN A 67 1.66 -2.09 16.14
CA GLN A 67 0.57 -1.14 15.97
C GLN A 67 1.15 0.24 15.72
N TYR A 68 0.47 0.98 14.85
CA TYR A 68 0.85 2.32 14.48
C TYR A 68 -0.36 3.24 14.63
N GLU A 69 -0.16 4.38 15.29
CA GLU A 69 -1.13 5.45 15.32
C GLU A 69 -0.94 6.33 14.08
N LEU A 70 -1.98 6.44 13.25
CA LEU A 70 -2.09 7.46 12.22
C LEU A 70 -2.59 8.75 12.85
N ARG A 71 -1.89 9.84 12.59
CA ARG A 71 -2.39 11.21 12.78
C ARG A 71 -2.36 11.89 11.43
N ALA A 72 -3.52 12.34 10.93
CA ALA A 72 -3.57 13.00 9.64
C ALA A 72 -4.44 14.25 9.64
N SER A 73 -4.24 15.08 8.63
CA SER A 73 -5.08 16.23 8.30
C SER A 73 -5.25 16.27 6.79
N LEU A 74 -6.50 16.34 6.34
CA LEU A 74 -6.86 16.53 4.95
C LEU A 74 -7.37 17.96 4.77
N LYS A 75 -6.80 18.68 3.82
CA LYS A 75 -7.33 19.93 3.32
C LYS A 75 -7.88 19.79 1.91
N ILE A 76 -9.00 20.45 1.65
CA ILE A 76 -9.59 20.66 0.33
C ILE A 76 -9.76 22.16 0.18
N ASP A 77 -9.19 22.76 -0.87
CA ASP A 77 -9.17 24.21 -1.11
C ASP A 77 -8.77 25.03 0.13
N ASP A 78 -7.63 24.66 0.73
CA ASP A 78 -7.06 25.24 1.95
C ASP A 78 -7.90 25.10 3.25
N GLN A 79 -9.06 24.47 3.20
CA GLN A 79 -9.89 24.19 4.38
C GLN A 79 -9.61 22.79 4.93
N THR A 80 -9.36 22.66 6.23
CA THR A 80 -9.26 21.34 6.88
C THR A 80 -10.64 20.69 6.97
N VAL A 81 -10.84 19.60 6.24
CA VAL A 81 -12.11 18.88 6.15
C VAL A 81 -12.12 17.57 6.93
N ALA A 82 -10.94 17.01 7.22
CA ALA A 82 -10.80 15.83 8.05
C ALA A 82 -9.51 15.87 8.87
N SER A 83 -9.55 15.37 10.10
CA SER A 83 -8.36 15.22 10.95
C SER A 83 -8.39 13.90 11.71
N PRO A 84 -8.32 12.75 11.00
CA PRO A 84 -8.47 11.46 11.65
C PRO A 84 -7.28 11.14 12.54
N ARG A 85 -7.59 10.40 13.61
CA ARG A 85 -6.63 9.77 14.49
C ARG A 85 -7.12 8.35 14.77
N ASP A 86 -6.35 7.36 14.34
CA ASP A 86 -6.75 5.96 14.48
C ASP A 86 -5.52 5.05 14.57
N THR A 87 -5.69 3.87 15.17
CA THR A 87 -4.63 2.87 15.34
C THR A 87 -4.81 1.73 14.34
N ILE A 88 -3.74 1.38 13.64
CA ILE A 88 -3.74 0.30 12.66
C ILE A 88 -2.67 -0.72 12.99
N ARG A 89 -3.01 -2.00 12.78
CA ARG A 89 -2.09 -3.13 12.92
C ARG A 89 -1.28 -3.29 11.63
N ASP A 90 0.00 -3.65 11.77
CA ASP A 90 0.86 -3.99 10.64
C ASP A 90 0.22 -5.05 9.74
N GLY A 91 0.28 -4.83 8.42
CA GLY A 91 -0.28 -5.71 7.40
C GLY A 91 -1.82 -5.75 7.35
N SER A 92 -2.50 -4.83 8.03
CA SER A 92 -3.97 -4.71 8.02
C SER A 92 -4.44 -3.49 7.23
N GLU A 93 -5.72 -3.50 6.84
CA GLU A 93 -6.43 -2.35 6.27
C GLU A 93 -7.43 -1.83 7.31
N SER A 94 -7.53 -0.51 7.43
CA SER A 94 -8.52 0.19 8.24
C SER A 94 -9.20 1.28 7.39
N TYR A 95 -10.32 1.79 7.88
CA TYR A 95 -10.91 3.00 7.33
C TYR A 95 -11.51 3.85 8.44
N VAL A 96 -11.50 5.16 8.21
CA VAL A 96 -12.14 6.16 9.07
C VAL A 96 -13.04 7.04 8.23
N ILE A 97 -14.24 7.32 8.75
CA ILE A 97 -15.17 8.26 8.13
C ILE A 97 -15.26 9.47 9.05
N VAL A 98 -14.98 10.65 8.51
CA VAL A 98 -15.15 11.93 9.17
C VAL A 98 -16.34 12.64 8.53
N GLN A 99 -17.39 12.87 9.30
CA GLN A 99 -18.59 13.58 8.86
C GLN A 99 -18.47 15.05 9.25
N GLY A 100 -18.44 15.94 8.26
CA GLY A 100 -18.61 17.38 8.44
C GLY A 100 -20.03 17.83 8.10
N ASP A 101 -20.31 19.12 8.33
CA ASP A 101 -21.63 19.70 8.09
C ASP A 101 -22.02 19.72 6.60
N GLU A 102 -21.03 19.86 5.70
CA GLU A 102 -21.26 19.98 4.26
C GLU A 102 -20.72 18.79 3.45
N GLN A 103 -19.82 17.99 4.03
CA GLN A 103 -19.11 16.93 3.33
C GLN A 103 -18.71 15.80 4.28
N SER A 104 -18.76 14.56 3.80
CA SER A 104 -18.20 13.41 4.50
C SER A 104 -16.97 12.91 3.75
N VAL A 105 -15.91 12.59 4.50
CA VAL A 105 -14.67 12.07 3.96
C VAL A 105 -14.44 10.68 4.51
N ARG A 106 -14.10 9.73 3.63
CA ARG A 106 -13.64 8.38 4.00
C ARG A 106 -12.17 8.24 3.63
N ILE A 107 -11.36 7.82 4.59
CA ILE A 107 -9.94 7.52 4.37
C ILE A 107 -9.76 6.03 4.68
N THR A 108 -9.57 5.23 3.64
CA THR A 108 -9.18 3.82 3.75
C THR A 108 -7.67 3.74 3.63
N TYR A 109 -7.01 2.98 4.50
CA TYR A 109 -5.56 2.92 4.50
C TYR A 109 -5.01 1.61 5.05
N SER A 110 -3.82 1.26 4.60
CA SER A 110 -3.07 0.09 5.05
C SER A 110 -1.62 0.44 5.25
N VAL A 111 -0.96 -0.22 6.20
CA VAL A 111 0.48 -0.08 6.43
C VAL A 111 1.17 -1.44 6.43
N GLN A 112 2.40 -1.46 5.95
CA GLN A 112 3.27 -2.62 6.01
C GLN A 112 4.66 -2.18 6.46
N SER A 113 5.18 -2.80 7.52
CA SER A 113 6.54 -2.62 7.98
C SER A 113 7.53 -2.96 6.87
N ALA A 114 8.42 -2.00 6.56
CA ALA A 114 9.47 -2.15 5.56
C ALA A 114 10.86 -2.37 6.19
N GLY A 115 10.91 -2.61 7.50
CA GLY A 115 12.12 -2.69 8.29
C GLY A 115 12.59 -1.33 8.82
N ASN A 116 13.46 -1.36 9.83
CA ASN A 116 13.90 -0.17 10.57
C ASN A 116 12.70 0.67 11.06
N ASN A 117 12.73 1.98 10.85
CA ASN A 117 11.66 2.93 11.16
C ASN A 117 10.82 3.28 9.91
N LEU A 118 10.73 2.41 8.91
CA LEU A 118 10.03 2.68 7.64
C LEU A 118 8.75 1.85 7.50
N LEU A 119 7.71 2.48 6.96
CA LEU A 119 6.42 1.88 6.61
C LEU A 119 6.11 2.11 5.14
N ASN A 120 5.61 1.10 4.45
CA ASN A 120 4.90 1.29 3.20
C ASN A 120 3.42 1.54 3.52
N ALA A 121 2.92 2.72 3.21
CA ALA A 121 1.52 3.09 3.45
C ALA A 121 0.79 3.30 2.11
N ARG A 122 -0.46 2.86 2.07
CA ARG A 122 -1.38 3.11 0.95
C ARG A 122 -2.63 3.75 1.50
N PHE A 123 -3.12 4.78 0.81
CA PHE A 123 -4.34 5.48 1.17
C PHE A 123 -5.30 5.48 -0.02
N LEU A 124 -6.59 5.48 0.27
CA LEU A 124 -7.69 5.82 -0.62
C LEU A 124 -8.54 6.84 0.12
N ILE A 125 -8.57 8.06 -0.39
CA ILE A 125 -9.31 9.18 0.17
C ILE A 125 -10.49 9.45 -0.75
N GLU A 126 -11.67 9.40 -0.18
CA GLU A 126 -12.94 9.56 -0.88
C GLU A 126 -13.80 10.61 -0.19
N GLN A 127 -14.59 11.32 -0.98
CA GLN A 127 -15.55 12.31 -0.51
C GLN A 127 -16.96 11.89 -0.94
N ASP A 128 -17.92 12.03 -0.04
CA ASP A 128 -19.34 11.89 -0.36
C ASP A 128 -19.87 13.20 -0.93
N ASN A 129 -20.47 13.13 -2.13
CA ASN A 129 -21.07 14.28 -2.82
C ASN A 129 -22.60 14.16 -2.94
N GLY A 130 -23.24 13.26 -2.18
CA GLY A 130 -24.69 13.01 -2.21
C GLY A 130 -25.13 11.96 -3.23
N ASP A 131 -24.35 11.75 -4.30
CA ASP A 131 -24.55 10.67 -5.28
C ASP A 131 -23.72 9.41 -4.95
N GLY A 132 -22.87 9.50 -3.92
CA GLY A 132 -22.03 8.42 -3.43
C GLY A 132 -20.59 8.85 -3.15
N TRP A 133 -19.74 7.87 -2.87
CA TRP A 133 -18.31 8.09 -2.61
C TRP A 133 -17.52 8.25 -3.90
N ARG A 134 -16.81 9.38 -4.05
CA ARG A 134 -15.88 9.64 -5.15
C ARG A 134 -14.45 9.70 -4.62
N SER A 135 -13.53 8.98 -5.26
CA SER A 135 -12.10 9.08 -4.97
C SER A 135 -11.55 10.46 -5.33
N ILE A 136 -10.84 11.08 -4.40
CA ILE A 136 -10.17 12.38 -4.58
C ILE A 136 -8.63 12.25 -4.51
N MET A 137 -8.10 11.25 -3.81
CA MET A 137 -6.65 10.99 -3.77
C MET A 137 -6.36 9.52 -3.43
N GLN A 138 -5.31 8.93 -4.02
CA GLN A 138 -4.93 7.54 -3.73
C GLN A 138 -3.40 7.34 -3.63
N PRO A 139 -2.71 8.01 -2.70
CA PRO A 139 -1.26 7.96 -2.63
C PRO A 139 -0.76 6.63 -2.06
N ALA A 140 0.38 6.17 -2.61
CA ALA A 140 1.20 5.11 -2.04
C ALA A 140 2.56 5.71 -1.70
N VAL A 141 2.97 5.61 -0.43
CA VAL A 141 4.12 6.31 0.12
C VAL A 141 4.99 5.38 0.95
N GLN A 142 6.27 5.68 1.03
CA GLN A 142 7.13 5.17 2.09
C GLN A 142 7.25 6.25 3.16
N ALA A 143 6.82 5.93 4.38
CA ALA A 143 6.78 6.85 5.51
C ALA A 143 7.84 6.47 6.55
N GLU A 144 8.48 7.46 7.15
CA GLU A 144 9.34 7.26 8.31
C GLU A 144 8.53 7.49 9.60
N ILE A 145 8.61 6.54 10.53
CA ILE A 145 7.92 6.60 11.82
C ILE A 145 8.40 7.83 12.60
N GLY A 146 7.45 8.61 13.11
CA GLY A 146 7.70 9.84 13.85
C GLY A 146 7.87 11.08 12.98
N GLN A 147 7.95 10.96 11.65
CA GLN A 147 8.03 12.11 10.75
C GLN A 147 6.67 12.48 10.17
N THR A 148 6.42 13.78 10.06
CA THR A 148 5.25 14.32 9.35
C THR A 148 5.61 14.51 7.88
N ALA A 149 4.74 14.04 6.99
CA ALA A 149 4.86 14.23 5.54
C ALA A 149 3.54 14.72 4.95
N SER A 150 3.60 15.32 3.76
CA SER A 150 2.42 15.77 3.01
C SER A 150 2.47 15.24 1.58
N VAL A 151 1.30 14.86 1.06
CA VAL A 151 1.05 14.66 -0.37
C VAL A 151 0.12 15.78 -0.83
N VAL A 152 0.49 16.46 -1.91
CA VAL A 152 -0.28 17.57 -2.48
C VAL A 152 -0.75 17.19 -3.88
N TYR A 153 -2.03 17.36 -4.13
CA TYR A 153 -2.65 17.38 -5.44
C TYR A 153 -3.05 18.82 -5.75
N GLU A 154 -2.41 19.40 -6.74
CA GLU A 154 -2.80 20.71 -7.28
C GLU A 154 -3.65 20.46 -8.53
N ALA A 155 -4.89 20.97 -8.49
CA ALA A 155 -5.75 20.93 -9.65
C ALA A 155 -5.20 21.85 -10.75
N ALA A 156 -5.48 21.52 -12.02
CA ALA A 156 -5.16 22.44 -13.11
C ALA A 156 -5.89 23.78 -12.92
N ALA A 157 -5.26 24.90 -13.28
CA ALA A 157 -5.77 26.24 -13.01
C ALA A 157 -7.20 26.53 -13.54
N ASP A 158 -7.62 25.81 -14.58
CA ASP A 158 -8.95 25.93 -15.21
C ASP A 158 -9.85 24.69 -14.93
N SER A 159 -9.53 23.90 -13.90
CA SER A 159 -10.30 22.73 -13.48
C SER A 159 -11.31 23.13 -12.39
N ASP A 160 -12.49 22.50 -12.42
CA ASP A 160 -13.45 22.56 -11.31
C ASP A 160 -13.08 21.59 -10.16
N GLU A 161 -11.95 20.89 -10.27
CA GLU A 161 -11.45 20.01 -9.22
C GLU A 161 -10.75 20.80 -8.11
N PRO A 162 -10.89 20.40 -6.84
CA PRO A 162 -10.28 21.12 -5.75
C PRO A 162 -8.79 20.80 -5.61
N ASN A 163 -8.05 21.72 -4.98
CA ASN A 163 -6.72 21.43 -4.48
C ASN A 163 -6.82 20.57 -3.23
N VAL A 164 -5.99 19.53 -3.10
CA VAL A 164 -6.05 18.60 -1.98
C VAL A 164 -4.67 18.43 -1.35
N GLU A 165 -4.55 18.70 -0.05
CA GLU A 165 -3.35 18.40 0.74
C GLU A 165 -3.67 17.34 1.78
N PHE A 166 -2.94 16.23 1.78
CA PHE A 166 -3.02 15.20 2.81
C PHE A 166 -1.71 15.14 3.61
N GLN A 167 -1.74 15.67 4.83
CA GLN A 167 -0.66 15.58 5.79
C GLN A 167 -0.86 14.38 6.71
N TYR A 168 0.19 13.61 6.95
CA TYR A 168 0.13 12.42 7.79
C TYR A 168 1.42 12.22 8.60
N GLN A 169 1.28 11.52 9.72
CA GLN A 169 2.35 11.03 10.56
C GLN A 169 1.95 9.66 11.11
N PHE A 170 2.89 8.72 11.14
CA PHE A 170 2.73 7.46 11.87
C PHE A 170 3.60 7.46 13.12
N GLN A 171 3.08 6.95 14.23
CA GLN A 171 3.83 6.72 15.46
C GLN A 171 3.66 5.25 15.88
N ARG A 172 4.73 4.61 16.36
CA ARG A 172 4.60 3.27 16.93
C ARG A 172 3.83 3.36 18.25
N VAL A 173 2.94 2.40 18.48
CA VAL A 173 2.20 2.25 19.74
C VAL A 173 2.84 1.10 20.52
N ASP A 174 3.28 1.39 21.75
CA ASP A 174 3.89 0.43 22.67
C ASP A 174 2.85 -0.40 23.44
#